data_AF-K0S754-F1
#
_entry.id   AF-K0S754-F1
#
_cell.length_a   1.000
_cell.length_b   1.000
_cell.length_c   1.000
_cell.angle_alpha   90.00
_cell.angle_beta   90.00
_cell.angle_gamma   90.00
#
_symmetry.space_group_name_H-M   'P 1'
#
loop_
_entity.id
_entity.type
_entity.pdbx_description
1 polymer ?
#
loop_
_entity_poly.entity_id
_entity_poly.type
_entity_poly.pdbx_seq_one_letter_code
_entity_poly.pdbx_strand_id
1 'polypeptide(L)'
;MTSSKAADYYNALAETTSIEAMADNEDNQWVLRSLKNNDKDFSRLRLCSLDGSDYRELDDADGDYFPGSCEELGWLGHFAKKSAHLKEFLMYESNIFKKCSEESVDRFFEDLGKCSHIKKMDFSY
;
A
#
# COMPACT_ATOMS: atom_id res chain seq x y z
N MET A 1 6.59 -12.73 17.95
CA MET A 1 5.19 -12.72 18.46
C MET A 1 4.58 -11.30 18.41
N THR A 2 4.78 -10.55 17.33
CA THR A 2 4.29 -9.16 17.17
C THR A 2 3.23 -9.02 16.07
N SER A 3 3.13 -9.99 15.16
CA SER A 3 2.23 -9.96 14.00
C SER A 3 0.72 -10.01 14.34
N SER A 4 0.29 -10.76 15.38
CA SER A 4 -1.15 -10.87 15.69
C SER A 4 -1.75 -9.56 16.23
N LYS A 5 -1.09 -8.88 17.18
CA LYS A 5 -1.61 -7.65 17.80
C LYS A 5 -1.79 -6.51 16.79
N ALA A 6 -0.86 -6.38 15.86
CA ALA A 6 -0.95 -5.37 14.81
C ALA A 6 -2.09 -5.70 13.82
N ALA A 7 -2.23 -6.97 13.43
CA ALA A 7 -3.34 -7.40 12.58
C ALA A 7 -4.71 -7.17 13.26
N ASP A 8 -4.80 -7.46 14.56
CA ASP A 8 -6.00 -7.23 15.38
C ASP A 8 -6.34 -5.74 15.49
N TYR A 9 -5.33 -4.88 15.66
CA TYR A 9 -5.49 -3.42 15.68
C TYR A 9 -6.12 -2.89 14.38
N TYR A 10 -5.54 -3.25 13.22
CA TYR A 10 -6.08 -2.79 11.94
C TYR A 10 -7.44 -3.42 11.63
N ASN A 11 -7.68 -4.69 11.99
CA ASN A 11 -9.00 -5.32 11.81
C ASN A 11 -10.09 -4.58 12.61
N ALA A 12 -9.82 -4.19 13.85
CA ALA A 12 -10.79 -3.51 14.70
C ALA A 12 -11.11 -2.08 14.22
N LEU A 13 -10.11 -1.41 13.66
CA LEU A 13 -10.24 -0.02 13.21
C LEU A 13 -10.68 0.13 11.75
N ALA A 14 -10.49 -0.89 10.90
CA ALA A 14 -10.79 -0.79 9.47
C ALA A 14 -12.24 -0.39 9.16
N GLU A 15 -13.20 -0.76 10.01
CA GLU A 15 -14.62 -0.45 9.83
C GLU A 15 -14.98 0.99 10.22
N THR A 16 -14.28 1.56 11.21
CA THR A 16 -14.63 2.85 11.81
C THR A 16 -13.75 3.99 11.32
N THR A 17 -12.52 3.70 10.92
CA THR A 17 -11.60 4.69 10.36
C THR A 17 -12.01 5.03 8.93
N SER A 18 -12.19 6.33 8.66
CA SER A 18 -12.47 6.83 7.31
C SER A 18 -11.20 6.80 6.46
N ILE A 19 -11.36 6.76 5.13
CA ILE A 19 -10.23 6.73 4.20
C ILE A 19 -9.39 8.02 4.33
N GLU A 20 -10.06 9.15 4.56
CA GLU A 20 -9.47 10.47 4.74
C GLU A 20 -8.63 10.58 6.03
N ALA A 21 -8.91 9.73 7.02
CA ALA A 21 -8.09 9.64 8.25
C ALA A 21 -6.90 8.69 8.09
N MET A 22 -6.86 7.85 7.06
CA MET A 22 -5.77 6.90 6.79
C MET A 22 -4.66 7.50 5.93
N ALA A 23 -5.01 8.45 5.05
CA ALA A 23 -4.09 9.09 4.10
C ALA A 23 -4.53 10.53 3.81
N ASP A 24 -3.56 11.45 3.75
CA ASP A 24 -3.83 12.88 3.54
C ASP A 24 -4.02 13.26 2.05
N ASN A 25 -3.49 12.46 1.12
CA ASN A 25 -3.54 12.76 -0.32
C ASN A 25 -4.58 11.93 -1.07
N GLU A 26 -5.19 12.52 -2.09
CA GLU A 26 -6.32 11.93 -2.82
C GLU A 26 -5.95 10.63 -3.55
N ASP A 27 -4.73 10.54 -4.10
CA ASP A 27 -4.25 9.35 -4.81
C ASP A 27 -4.17 8.13 -3.86
N ASN A 28 -3.54 8.30 -2.70
CA ASN A 28 -3.46 7.25 -1.69
C ASN A 28 -4.83 6.89 -1.13
N GLN A 29 -5.70 7.88 -0.93
CA GLN A 29 -7.08 7.64 -0.50
C GLN A 29 -7.83 6.79 -1.52
N TRP A 30 -7.67 7.06 -2.82
CA TRP A 30 -8.28 6.25 -3.87
C TRP A 30 -7.76 4.82 -3.85
N VAL A 31 -6.44 4.61 -3.75
CA VAL A 31 -5.84 3.27 -3.63
C VAL A 31 -6.36 2.52 -2.40
N LEU A 32 -6.38 3.14 -1.23
CA LEU A 32 -6.89 2.53 0.00
C LEU A 32 -8.37 2.15 -0.14
N ARG A 33 -9.17 3.03 -0.77
CA ARG A 33 -10.59 2.77 -1.01
C ARG A 33 -10.79 1.58 -1.96
N SER A 34 -10.03 1.52 -3.05
CA SER A 34 -10.07 0.42 -4.01
C SER A 34 -9.66 -0.91 -3.38
N LEU A 35 -8.59 -0.93 -2.59
CA LEU A 35 -8.16 -2.12 -1.86
C LEU A 35 -9.16 -2.55 -0.78
N LYS A 36 -9.66 -1.59 0.02
CA LYS A 36 -10.66 -1.85 1.09
C LYS A 36 -11.96 -2.43 0.53
N ASN A 37 -12.42 -1.93 -0.61
CA ASN A 37 -13.62 -2.41 -1.28
C ASN A 37 -13.37 -3.68 -2.13
N ASN A 38 -12.13 -4.16 -2.19
CA ASN A 38 -11.70 -5.24 -3.07
C ASN A 38 -12.16 -5.01 -4.51
N ASP A 39 -11.83 -3.83 -5.05
CA ASP A 39 -12.18 -3.46 -6.41
C ASP A 39 -11.54 -4.41 -7.43
N LYS A 40 -12.34 -4.89 -8.37
CA LYS A 40 -11.92 -5.81 -9.43
C LYS A 40 -11.04 -5.15 -10.48
N ASP A 41 -11.19 -3.84 -10.63
CA ASP A 41 -10.48 -3.05 -11.64
C ASP A 41 -9.11 -2.58 -11.08
N PHE A 42 -8.92 -2.65 -9.75
CA PHE A 42 -7.66 -2.39 -9.08
C PHE A 42 -6.76 -3.64 -9.07
N SER A 43 -5.86 -3.74 -10.05
CA SER A 43 -4.99 -4.92 -10.22
C SER A 43 -3.50 -4.66 -10.04
N ARG A 44 -3.10 -3.40 -9.87
CA ARG A 44 -1.71 -2.97 -9.76
C ARG A 44 -1.55 -1.98 -8.61
N LEU A 45 -0.52 -2.18 -7.78
CA LEU A 45 -0.07 -1.24 -6.76
C LEU A 45 1.37 -0.85 -7.07
N ARG A 46 1.65 0.45 -7.17
CA ARG A 46 3.01 0.99 -7.35
C ARG A 46 3.34 1.87 -6.15
N LEU A 47 4.45 1.59 -5.47
CA LEU A 47 4.99 2.50 -4.48
C LEU A 47 5.92 3.52 -5.15
N CYS A 48 5.70 4.78 -4.81
CA CYS A 48 6.37 5.95 -5.39
C CYS A 48 6.99 6.83 -4.31
N SER A 49 8.04 7.59 -4.65
CA SER A 49 8.65 8.57 -3.75
C SER A 49 8.14 9.99 -4.03
N LEU A 50 8.03 10.79 -2.95
CA LEU A 50 7.69 12.21 -3.04
C LEU A 50 8.89 13.10 -3.42
N ASP A 51 10.12 12.58 -3.31
CA ASP A 51 11.35 13.39 -3.32
C ASP A 51 11.88 13.72 -4.73
N GLY A 52 11.12 13.41 -5.79
CA GLY A 52 11.24 14.06 -7.09
C GLY A 52 11.74 13.16 -8.23
N SER A 53 11.17 13.42 -9.41
CA SER A 53 11.41 12.77 -10.70
C SER A 53 10.68 11.45 -10.98
N ASP A 54 9.51 11.24 -10.38
CA ASP A 54 8.53 10.37 -11.03
C ASP A 54 8.15 11.06 -12.36
N TYR A 55 8.86 10.68 -13.42
CA TYR A 55 8.35 10.77 -14.77
C TYR A 55 7.06 9.97 -14.72
N ARG A 56 5.95 10.68 -14.50
CA ARG A 56 4.62 10.19 -14.82
C ARG A 56 4.71 9.84 -16.31
N GLU A 57 5.11 8.61 -16.62
CA GLU A 57 4.84 8.06 -17.92
C GLU A 57 3.35 8.29 -18.11
N LEU A 58 3.01 8.98 -19.19
CA LEU A 58 1.74 9.68 -19.44
C LEU A 58 0.54 8.72 -19.60
N ASP A 59 0.65 7.51 -19.08
CA ASP A 59 -0.39 6.49 -19.03
C ASP A 59 -0.97 6.49 -17.63
N ASP A 60 -2.25 6.85 -17.51
CA ASP A 60 -3.03 6.97 -16.28
C ASP A 60 -2.58 5.98 -15.20
N ALA A 61 -1.87 6.51 -14.19
CA ALA A 61 -1.18 5.72 -13.19
C ALA A 61 -2.14 5.29 -12.07
N ASP A 62 -3.19 4.56 -12.44
CA ASP A 62 -4.03 3.87 -11.48
C ASP A 62 -3.12 2.95 -10.65
N GLY A 63 -3.14 3.17 -9.33
CA GLY A 63 -2.40 2.35 -8.37
C GLY A 63 -1.15 2.98 -7.77
N ASP A 64 -0.81 4.22 -8.10
CA ASP A 64 0.33 4.91 -7.49
C ASP A 64 0.06 5.27 -6.03
N TYR A 65 1.05 5.00 -5.17
CA TYR A 65 0.94 5.19 -3.73
C TYR A 65 2.22 5.78 -3.15
N PHE A 66 2.08 6.84 -2.36
CA PHE A 66 3.17 7.62 -1.78
C PHE A 66 3.16 7.49 -0.25
N PRO A 67 3.91 6.56 0.37
CA PRO A 67 3.83 6.35 1.81
C PRO A 67 4.17 7.62 2.61
N GLY A 68 3.16 8.18 3.29
CA GLY A 68 3.30 9.40 4.10
C GLY A 68 3.70 9.14 5.54
N SER A 69 3.35 7.96 6.09
CA SER A 69 3.66 7.57 7.47
C SER A 69 3.74 6.05 7.67
N CYS A 70 4.28 5.63 8.82
CA CYS A 70 4.28 4.23 9.26
C CYS A 70 2.86 3.65 9.39
N GLU A 71 1.90 4.47 9.83
CA GLU A 71 0.52 4.06 10.06
C GLU A 71 -0.20 3.80 8.73
N GLU A 72 -0.06 4.75 7.80
CA GLU A 72 -0.57 4.67 6.44
C GLU A 72 -0.03 3.45 5.68
N LEU A 73 1.27 3.17 5.80
CA LEU A 73 1.87 1.97 5.21
C LEU A 73 1.26 0.67 5.80
N GLY A 74 0.91 0.69 7.09
CA GLY A 74 0.23 -0.44 7.71
C GLY A 74 -1.21 -0.63 7.22
N TRP A 75 -1.95 0.47 6.97
CA TRP A 75 -3.27 0.40 6.31
C TRP A 75 -3.17 -0.20 4.91
N LEU A 76 -2.19 0.22 4.13
CA LEU A 76 -1.94 -0.30 2.79
C LEU A 76 -1.70 -1.81 2.82
N GLY A 77 -0.78 -2.30 3.66
CA GLY A 77 -0.52 -3.73 3.81
C GLY A 77 -1.75 -4.50 4.27
N HIS A 78 -2.50 -3.93 5.22
CA HIS A 78 -3.71 -4.56 5.76
C HIS A 78 -4.79 -4.81 4.70
N PHE A 79 -4.99 -3.89 3.76
CA PHE A 79 -5.96 -4.08 2.69
C PHE A 79 -5.38 -4.90 1.53
N ALA A 80 -4.12 -4.66 1.14
CA ALA A 80 -3.45 -5.38 0.06
C ALA A 80 -3.47 -6.91 0.27
N LYS A 81 -3.24 -7.37 1.51
CA LYS A 81 -3.24 -8.80 1.83
C LYS A 81 -4.58 -9.51 1.61
N LYS A 82 -5.69 -8.75 1.65
CA LYS A 82 -7.06 -9.26 1.49
C LYS A 82 -7.55 -9.14 0.04
N SER A 83 -6.80 -8.47 -0.84
CA SER A 83 -7.22 -8.27 -2.22
C SER A 83 -7.24 -9.58 -3.01
N ALA A 84 -8.35 -9.83 -3.70
CA ALA A 84 -8.51 -10.94 -4.64
C ALA A 84 -8.07 -10.57 -6.07
N HIS A 85 -7.76 -9.29 -6.31
CA HIS A 85 -7.59 -8.73 -7.65
C HIS A 85 -6.22 -8.07 -7.87
N LEU A 86 -5.50 -7.77 -6.80
CA LEU A 86 -4.12 -7.28 -6.86
C LEU A 86 -3.19 -8.35 -7.45
N LYS A 87 -2.67 -8.08 -8.66
CA LYS A 87 -1.82 -8.98 -9.43
C LYS A 87 -0.38 -8.48 -9.54
N GLU A 88 -0.19 -7.17 -9.44
CA GLU A 88 1.10 -6.55 -9.67
C GLU A 88 1.47 -5.63 -8.52
N PHE A 89 2.70 -5.76 -8.06
CA PHE A 89 3.32 -4.85 -7.11
C PHE A 89 4.60 -4.29 -7.73
N LEU A 90 4.72 -2.97 -7.75
CA LEU A 90 5.84 -2.27 -8.34
C LEU A 90 6.46 -1.32 -7.32
N MET A 91 7.77 -1.17 -7.36
CA MET A 91 8.51 -0.27 -6.49
C MET A 91 9.66 0.37 -7.28
N TYR A 92 9.61 1.69 -7.42
CA TYR A 92 10.62 2.47 -8.13
C TYR A 92 11.25 3.47 -7.16
N GLU A 93 12.58 3.52 -7.15
CA GLU A 93 13.41 4.42 -6.32
C GLU A 93 13.70 3.96 -4.89
N SER A 94 14.77 4.52 -4.32
CA SER A 94 15.33 4.13 -3.02
C SER A 94 14.68 4.82 -1.81
N ASN A 95 13.91 5.89 -2.00
CA ASN A 95 13.49 6.79 -0.92
C ASN A 95 12.01 6.67 -0.51
N ILE A 96 11.30 5.65 -1.02
CA ILE A 96 9.88 5.41 -0.73
C ILE A 96 9.60 5.34 0.77
N PHE A 97 10.43 4.62 1.52
CA PHE A 97 10.19 4.34 2.95
C PHE A 97 10.88 5.33 3.90
N LYS A 98 11.34 6.49 3.42
CA LYS A 98 12.10 7.48 4.23
C LYS A 98 11.37 7.92 5.51
N LYS A 99 10.04 7.90 5.50
CA LYS A 99 9.18 8.25 6.65
C LYS A 99 8.72 7.04 7.48
N CYS A 100 9.16 5.84 7.12
CA CYS A 100 8.75 4.59 7.75
C CYS A 100 9.90 3.97 8.55
N SER A 101 9.59 3.38 9.70
CA SER A 101 10.55 2.54 10.43
C SER A 101 10.74 1.20 9.71
N GLU A 102 11.90 0.58 9.87
CA GLU A 102 12.21 -0.77 9.36
C GLU A 102 11.13 -1.78 9.77
N GLU A 103 10.72 -1.77 11.05
CA GLU A 103 9.64 -2.65 11.54
C GLU A 103 8.31 -2.46 10.78
N SER A 104 7.98 -1.21 10.42
CA SER A 104 6.75 -0.93 9.66
C SER A 104 6.86 -1.43 8.22
N VAL A 105 8.05 -1.35 7.62
CA VAL A 105 8.35 -1.86 6.28
C VAL A 105 8.31 -3.39 6.26
N ASP A 106 8.95 -4.04 7.23
CA ASP A 106 8.93 -5.50 7.37
C ASP A 106 7.51 -6.02 7.51
N ARG A 107 6.70 -5.37 8.35
CA ARG A 107 5.29 -5.71 8.53
C ARG A 107 4.49 -5.54 7.24
N PHE A 108 4.75 -4.48 6.48
CA PHE A 108 4.10 -4.26 5.19
C PHE A 108 4.40 -5.40 4.22
N PHE A 109 5.65 -5.81 4.09
CA PHE A 109 6.02 -6.94 3.23
C PHE A 109 5.49 -8.28 3.75
N GLU A 110 5.39 -8.47 5.08
CA GLU A 110 4.74 -9.66 5.67
C GLU A 110 3.27 -9.74 5.26
N ASP A 111 2.56 -8.61 5.30
CA ASP A 111 1.17 -8.54 4.88
C ASP A 111 1.02 -8.68 3.36
N LEU A 112 1.88 -8.03 2.57
CA LEU A 112 1.90 -8.16 1.11
C LEU A 112 2.14 -9.61 0.68
N GLY A 113 3.04 -10.33 1.37
CA GLY A 113 3.32 -11.75 1.13
C GLY A 113 2.14 -12.69 1.42
N LYS A 114 1.10 -12.22 2.13
CA LYS A 114 -0.15 -12.96 2.33
C LYS A 114 -1.15 -12.76 1.18
N CYS A 115 -0.91 -11.82 0.26
CA CYS A 115 -1.71 -11.67 -0.94
C CYS A 115 -1.36 -12.77 -1.95
N SER A 116 -2.22 -13.77 -2.08
CA SER A 116 -2.00 -14.95 -2.94
C SER A 116 -2.15 -14.67 -4.45
N HIS A 117 -2.60 -13.47 -4.81
CA HIS A 117 -2.94 -13.13 -6.19
C HIS A 117 -1.87 -12.33 -6.93
N ILE A 118 -0.85 -11.85 -6.20
CA ILE A 118 0.29 -11.15 -6.81
C ILE A 118 1.09 -12.16 -7.64
N LYS A 119 1.24 -11.83 -8.93
CA LYS A 119 1.96 -12.62 -9.93
C LYS A 119 3.25 -11.95 -10.38
N LYS A 120 3.33 -10.63 -10.26
CA LYS A 120 4.49 -9.84 -10.67
C LYS A 120 4.89 -8.93 -9.53
N MET A 121 6.17 -8.97 -9.18
CA MET A 121 6.82 -7.97 -8.34
C MET A 121 7.99 -7.39 -9.13
N ASP A 122 8.03 -6.06 -9.25
CA ASP A 122 9.11 -5.36 -9.95
C ASP A 122 9.75 -4.33 -9.02
N PHE A 123 11.07 -4.33 -8.97
CA PHE A 123 11.86 -3.47 -8.09
C PHE A 123 12.97 -2.86 -8.92
N SER A 124 12.98 -1.53 -9.03
CA SER A 124 14.08 -0.82 -9.69
C SER A 124 14.53 0.37 -8.87
N TYR A 125 15.83 0.63 -8.93
CA TYR A 125 16.57 1.54 -8.06
C TYR A 125 17.10 2.73 -8.84
#